data_AF-A0A3P7W3M9-F1
#
_entry.id   AF-A0A3P7W3M9-F1
#
_cell.length_a   1.000
_cell.length_b   1.000
_cell.length_c   1.000
_cell.angle_alpha   90.00
_cell.angle_beta   90.00
_cell.angle_gamma   90.00
#
_symmetry.space_group_name_H-M   'P 1'
#
loop_
_entity.id
_entity.type
_entity.pdbx_description
1 polymer ?
#
loop_
_entity_poly.entity_id
_entity_poly.type
_entity_poly.pdbx_seq_one_letter_code
_entity_poly.pdbx_strand_id
1 'polypeptide(L)'
;MIVFRDVISKNAIAKELFRKTLIIDGFTSYKCYDIKEHANSLIELIDFALQQIHNSTKIVQDRCMQLGATHSNTCEHSMSSSWDQFGDSLAEAITKAEAIRGKRKCLQAWNVLLSFLVDRIKSGYLAECKRRASKKTSRQENAGPSSSSLTSTFLKYDEQTTNEPNAYH
;
A
#
# COMPACT_ATOMS: atom_id res chain seq x y z
N MET A 1 -5.24 -3.90 19.44
CA MET A 1 -6.11 -4.89 18.75
C MET A 1 -7.38 -4.30 18.14
N ILE A 2 -8.13 -3.44 18.83
CA ILE A 2 -9.44 -2.92 18.34
C ILE A 2 -9.29 -2.11 17.05
N VAL A 3 -8.32 -1.18 16.98
CA VAL A 3 -8.09 -0.32 15.80
C VAL A 3 -7.87 -1.12 14.52
N PHE A 4 -6.93 -2.07 14.52
CA PHE A 4 -6.64 -2.87 13.32
C PHE A 4 -7.78 -3.81 12.93
N ARG A 5 -8.52 -4.37 13.91
CA ARG A 5 -9.74 -5.16 13.62
C ARG A 5 -10.82 -4.30 12.95
N ASP A 6 -10.98 -3.07 13.42
CA ASP A 6 -11.94 -2.12 12.87
C ASP A 6 -11.60 -1.75 11.42
N VAL A 7 -10.34 -1.38 11.15
CA VAL A 7 -9.84 -1.13 9.79
C VAL A 7 -10.06 -2.33 8.87
N ILE A 8 -9.71 -3.53 9.31
CA ILE A 8 -9.90 -4.75 8.51
C ILE A 8 -11.37 -5.03 8.23
N SER A 9 -12.27 -4.72 9.17
CA SER A 9 -13.71 -4.92 8.98
C SER A 9 -14.31 -3.92 7.97
N LYS A 10 -13.78 -2.70 7.91
CA LYS A 10 -14.26 -1.59 7.07
C LYS A 10 -13.54 -1.48 5.71
N ASN A 11 -12.42 -2.18 5.52
CA ASN A 11 -11.57 -2.07 4.34
C ASN A 11 -11.23 -3.42 3.71
N ALA A 12 -11.77 -3.69 2.53
CA ALA A 12 -11.49 -4.92 1.79
C ALA A 12 -10.01 -5.07 1.39
N ILE A 13 -9.33 -3.96 1.06
CA ILE A 13 -7.90 -3.97 0.71
C ILE A 13 -7.06 -4.32 1.94
N ALA A 14 -7.31 -3.68 3.08
CA ALA A 14 -6.61 -4.00 4.32
C ALA A 14 -6.86 -5.46 4.74
N LYS A 15 -8.11 -5.93 4.65
CA LYS A 15 -8.47 -7.32 4.93
C LYS A 15 -7.68 -8.31 4.09
N GLU A 16 -7.57 -8.07 2.79
CA GLU A 16 -6.81 -8.95 1.90
C GLU A 16 -5.32 -8.89 2.18
N LEU A 17 -4.76 -7.73 2.53
CA LEU A 17 -3.34 -7.59 2.90
C LEU A 17 -3.01 -8.40 4.15
N PHE A 18 -3.76 -8.23 5.24
CA PHE A 18 -3.55 -9.02 6.45
C PHE A 18 -3.72 -10.52 6.20
N ARG A 19 -4.65 -10.93 5.31
CA ARG A 19 -4.82 -12.33 4.92
C ARG A 19 -3.63 -12.86 4.11
N LYS A 20 -3.11 -12.09 3.14
CA LYS A 20 -1.94 -12.46 2.33
C LYS A 20 -0.70 -12.60 3.18
N THR A 21 -0.46 -11.67 4.09
CA THR A 21 0.66 -11.72 5.04
C THR A 21 0.60 -12.96 5.92
N LEU A 22 -0.58 -13.30 6.46
CA LEU A 22 -0.79 -14.54 7.23
C LEU A 22 -0.45 -15.81 6.43
N ILE A 23 -0.73 -15.82 5.12
CA ILE A 23 -0.50 -16.99 4.27
C ILE A 23 0.97 -17.06 3.81
N ILE A 24 1.52 -15.96 3.31
CA ILE A 24 2.86 -15.91 2.70
C ILE A 24 3.96 -16.08 3.77
N ASP A 25 3.84 -15.42 4.92
CA ASP A 25 4.81 -15.59 6.00
C ASP A 25 4.73 -16.98 6.62
N GLY A 26 3.53 -17.58 6.66
CA GLY A 26 3.34 -18.96 7.11
C GLY A 26 4.19 -19.99 6.35
N PHE A 27 4.66 -19.66 5.13
CA PHE A 27 5.50 -20.55 4.32
C PHE A 27 6.95 -20.08 4.13
N THR A 28 7.30 -18.81 4.34
CA THR A 28 8.58 -18.25 3.85
C THR A 28 9.43 -17.51 4.88
N SER A 29 8.84 -17.04 5.97
CA SER A 29 9.51 -16.27 7.01
C SER A 29 8.86 -16.63 8.34
N TYR A 30 9.62 -17.21 9.27
CA TYR A 30 9.14 -17.56 10.63
C TYR A 30 8.62 -16.35 11.45
N LYS A 31 8.47 -15.16 10.83
CA LYS A 31 7.86 -13.95 11.38
C LYS A 31 6.50 -13.72 10.73
N CYS A 32 5.43 -13.96 11.49
CA CYS A 32 4.06 -13.67 11.09
C CYS A 32 3.72 -12.21 11.44
N TYR A 33 3.51 -11.35 10.45
CA TYR A 33 3.06 -9.96 10.69
C TYR A 33 1.53 -9.89 10.84
N ASP A 34 1.01 -10.55 11.87
CA ASP A 34 -0.42 -10.56 12.16
C ASP A 34 -0.91 -9.24 12.79
N ILE A 35 -2.20 -9.19 13.13
CA ILE A 35 -2.85 -8.04 13.78
C ILE A 35 -2.21 -7.69 15.12
N LYS A 36 -1.70 -8.69 15.85
CA LYS A 36 -1.08 -8.49 17.17
C LYS A 36 0.28 -7.81 17.00
N GLU A 37 1.09 -8.27 16.05
CA GLU A 37 2.40 -7.66 15.77
C GLU A 37 2.27 -6.23 15.24
N HIS A 38 1.28 -5.94 14.40
CA HIS A 38 0.98 -4.56 13.99
C HIS A 38 0.51 -3.68 15.15
N ALA A 39 -0.27 -4.25 16.08
CA ALA A 39 -0.68 -3.54 17.29
C ALA A 39 0.51 -3.23 18.21
N ASN A 40 1.42 -4.19 18.40
CA ASN A 40 2.65 -4.00 19.17
C ASN A 40 3.53 -2.93 18.53
N SER A 41 3.75 -3.01 17.21
CA SER A 41 4.53 -2.02 16.45
C SER A 41 3.95 -0.61 16.55
N LEU A 42 2.62 -0.47 16.56
CA LEU A 42 1.97 0.84 16.78
C LEU A 42 2.19 1.36 18.21
N ILE A 43 2.09 0.50 19.22
CA ILE A 43 2.35 0.87 20.61
C ILE A 43 3.80 1.33 20.77
N GLU A 44 4.75 0.57 20.22
CA GLU A 44 6.18 0.93 20.21
C GLU A 44 6.42 2.28 19.51
N LEU A 45 5.74 2.54 18.39
CA LEU A 45 5.86 3.83 17.71
C LEU A 45 5.32 4.99 18.56
N ILE A 46 4.19 4.80 19.24
CA ILE A 46 3.62 5.82 20.13
C ILE A 46 4.56 6.05 21.32
N ASP A 47 5.06 4.99 21.95
CA ASP A 47 6.00 5.07 23.07
C ASP A 47 7.29 5.80 22.66
N PHE A 48 7.84 5.42 21.51
CA PHE A 48 8.98 6.13 20.92
C PHE A 48 8.69 7.61 20.71
N ALA A 49 7.53 7.96 20.12
CA ALA A 49 7.16 9.35 19.88
C ALA A 49 7.07 10.16 21.18
N LEU A 50 6.54 9.55 22.25
CA LEU A 50 6.47 10.17 23.57
C LEU A 50 7.86 10.35 24.20
N GLN A 51 8.75 9.38 24.07
CA GLN A 51 10.15 9.50 24.53
C GLN A 51 10.92 10.60 23.78
N GLN A 52 10.56 10.89 22.54
CA GLN A 52 11.19 11.92 21.71
C GLN A 52 10.49 13.29 21.77
N ILE A 53 9.50 13.49 22.66
CA ILE A 53 8.67 14.71 22.67
C ILE A 53 9.46 16.01 22.89
N HIS A 54 10.58 15.92 23.60
CA HIS A 54 11.47 17.06 23.86
C HIS A 54 12.61 17.20 22.84
N ASN A 55 12.70 16.26 21.90
CA ASN A 55 13.73 16.24 20.86
C ASN A 55 13.17 16.80 19.54
N SER A 56 14.01 16.81 18.51
CA SER A 56 13.57 17.22 17.17
C SER A 56 12.46 16.30 16.67
N THR A 57 11.36 16.89 16.21
CA THR A 57 10.24 16.18 15.56
C THR A 57 10.68 15.40 14.32
N LYS A 58 11.81 15.76 13.71
CA LYS A 58 12.42 15.03 12.59
C LYS A 58 12.70 13.57 12.93
N ILE A 59 13.11 13.26 14.17
CA ILE A 59 13.44 11.89 14.58
C ILE A 59 12.21 10.98 14.46
N VAL A 60 11.06 11.45 14.96
CA VAL A 60 9.78 10.72 14.88
C VAL A 60 9.28 10.68 13.44
N GLN A 61 9.39 11.79 12.72
CA GLN A 61 9.03 11.87 11.31
C GLN A 61 9.81 10.85 10.47
N ASP A 62 11.13 10.78 10.60
CA ASP A 62 11.97 9.89 9.79
C ASP A 62 11.64 8.42 10.07
N ARG A 63 11.36 8.07 11.34
CA ARG A 63 10.87 6.73 11.72
C ARG A 63 9.53 6.41 11.07
N CYS A 64 8.58 7.35 11.09
CA CYS A 64 7.28 7.19 10.45
C CYS A 64 7.41 7.04 8.93
N MET A 65 8.24 7.87 8.29
CA MET A 65 8.50 7.82 6.85
C MET A 65 9.06 6.46 6.44
N GLN A 66 10.03 5.92 7.20
CA GLN A 66 10.59 4.60 6.97
C GLN A 66 9.53 3.50 7.11
N LEU A 67 8.68 3.57 8.14
CA LEU A 67 7.58 2.62 8.33
C LEU A 67 6.57 2.66 7.17
N GLY A 68 6.23 3.85 6.69
CA GLY A 68 5.38 4.01 5.50
C GLY A 68 6.00 3.39 4.25
N ALA A 69 7.29 3.61 4.04
CA ALA A 69 8.01 3.07 2.89
C ALA A 69 8.03 1.53 2.86
N THR A 70 8.13 0.85 4.00
CA THR A 70 8.08 -0.63 4.02
C THR A 70 6.74 -1.19 3.55
N HIS A 71 5.64 -0.47 3.78
CA HIS A 71 4.30 -0.86 3.36
C HIS A 71 4.03 -0.67 1.86
N SER A 72 4.93 0.02 1.14
CA SER A 72 4.85 0.16 -0.33
C SER A 72 5.09 -1.14 -1.10
N ASN A 73 5.65 -2.17 -0.45
CA ASN A 73 5.97 -3.46 -1.05
C ASN A 73 4.74 -4.38 -1.23
N THR A 74 3.61 -4.05 -0.59
CA THR A 74 2.62 -5.06 -0.19
C THR A 74 1.40 -5.15 -1.11
N CYS A 75 1.19 -4.22 -2.05
CA CYS A 75 -0.04 -4.18 -2.84
C CYS A 75 0.14 -3.63 -4.27
N GLU A 76 -0.52 -4.26 -5.25
CA GLU A 76 -0.71 -3.72 -6.61
C GLU A 76 -1.68 -2.54 -6.64
N HIS A 77 -2.58 -2.45 -5.64
CA HIS A 77 -3.53 -1.36 -5.48
C HIS A 77 -3.08 -0.36 -4.40
N SER A 78 -3.46 0.90 -4.56
CA SER A 78 -3.10 1.94 -3.59
C SER A 78 -3.72 1.67 -2.22
N MET A 79 -2.90 1.74 -1.17
CA MET A 79 -3.33 1.66 0.23
C MET A 79 -3.71 3.03 0.79
N SER A 80 -3.82 4.07 -0.04
CA SER A 80 -4.05 5.44 0.44
C SER A 80 -5.30 5.56 1.33
N SER A 81 -6.41 4.94 0.92
CA SER A 81 -7.67 4.94 1.68
C SER A 81 -7.57 4.13 2.98
N SER A 82 -6.70 3.11 3.04
CA SER A 82 -6.46 2.34 4.24
C SER A 82 -5.79 3.17 5.34
N TRP A 83 -4.91 4.11 4.97
CA TRP A 83 -4.29 5.03 5.92
C TRP A 83 -5.30 6.03 6.51
N ASP A 84 -6.23 6.52 5.69
CA ASP A 84 -7.28 7.43 6.13
C ASP A 84 -8.22 6.75 7.14
N GLN A 85 -8.70 5.54 6.81
CA GLN A 85 -9.54 4.75 7.71
C GLN A 85 -8.80 4.30 8.97
N PHE A 86 -7.49 4.09 8.89
CA PHE A 86 -6.66 3.83 10.07
C PHE A 86 -6.60 5.05 11.00
N GLY A 87 -6.46 6.26 10.44
CA GLY A 87 -6.57 7.51 11.20
C GLY A 87 -7.93 7.66 11.89
N ASP A 88 -9.02 7.42 11.14
CA ASP A 88 -10.38 7.48 11.70
C ASP A 88 -10.59 6.48 12.84
N SER A 89 -10.13 5.24 12.64
CA SER A 89 -10.23 4.17 13.66
C SER A 89 -9.43 4.51 14.91
N LEU A 90 -8.28 5.19 14.77
CA LEU A 90 -7.48 5.69 15.90
C LEU A 90 -8.19 6.81 16.66
N ALA A 91 -8.73 7.78 15.95
CA ALA A 91 -9.47 8.90 16.53
C ALA A 91 -10.73 8.42 17.29
N GLU A 92 -11.44 7.43 16.73
CA GLU A 92 -12.58 6.80 17.39
C GLU A 92 -12.15 6.04 18.65
N ALA A 93 -11.09 5.24 18.57
CA ALA A 93 -10.59 4.46 19.70
C ALA A 93 -10.13 5.35 20.86
N ILE A 94 -9.40 6.43 20.57
CA ILE A 94 -8.88 7.33 21.60
C ILE A 94 -9.98 8.15 22.27
N THR A 95 -11.05 8.49 21.55
CA THR A 95 -12.23 9.16 22.09
C THR A 95 -12.97 8.29 23.11
N LYS A 96 -12.97 6.97 22.90
CA LYS A 96 -13.62 5.98 23.78
C LYS A 96 -12.72 5.52 24.94
N ALA A 97 -11.42 5.78 24.90
CA ALA A 97 -10.48 5.35 25.91
C ALA A 97 -10.79 5.99 27.28
N GLU A 98 -11.03 5.18 28.30
CA GLU A 98 -11.50 5.64 29.62
C GLU A 98 -10.56 6.66 30.26
N ALA A 99 -9.25 6.48 30.09
CA ALA A 99 -8.24 7.40 30.61
C ALA A 99 -8.33 8.82 30.01
N ILE A 100 -8.94 8.97 28.83
CA ILE A 100 -9.00 10.21 28.04
C ILE A 100 -10.44 10.74 27.97
N ARG A 101 -11.45 9.87 28.04
CA ARG A 101 -12.87 10.21 27.95
C ARG A 101 -13.23 11.35 28.90
N GLY A 102 -13.87 12.38 28.34
CA GLY A 102 -14.26 13.58 29.09
C GLY A 102 -13.15 14.64 29.26
N LYS A 103 -11.88 14.32 28.97
CA LYS A 103 -10.74 15.24 29.11
C LYS A 103 -10.42 15.93 27.80
N ARG A 104 -11.18 16.98 27.44
CA ARG A 104 -11.10 17.68 26.13
C ARG A 104 -9.68 18.05 25.68
N LYS A 105 -8.89 18.70 26.54
CA LYS A 105 -7.51 19.10 26.20
C LYS A 105 -6.58 17.89 25.99
N CYS A 106 -6.77 16.83 26.77
CA CYS A 106 -6.00 15.59 26.63
C CYS A 106 -6.36 14.90 25.31
N LEU A 107 -7.66 14.78 25.00
CA LEU A 107 -8.14 14.25 23.72
C LEU A 107 -7.59 15.03 22.54
N GLN A 108 -7.58 16.37 22.63
CA GLN A 108 -7.00 17.23 21.59
C GLN A 108 -5.51 16.96 21.38
N ALA A 109 -4.72 16.87 22.46
CA ALA A 109 -3.30 16.56 22.38
C ALA A 109 -3.04 15.19 21.74
N TRP A 110 -3.81 14.17 22.13
CA TRP A 110 -3.74 12.85 21.53
C TRP A 110 -4.10 12.84 20.05
N ASN A 111 -5.16 13.55 19.65
CA ASN A 111 -5.53 13.66 18.24
C ASN A 111 -4.42 14.32 17.42
N VAL A 112 -3.80 15.40 17.91
CA VAL A 112 -2.66 16.04 17.23
C VAL A 112 -1.49 15.06 17.05
N LEU A 113 -1.14 14.32 18.11
CA LEU A 113 -0.06 13.33 18.04
C LEU A 113 -0.38 12.19 17.05
N LEU A 114 -1.56 11.59 17.15
CA LEU A 114 -1.93 10.45 16.32
C LEU A 114 -2.08 10.86 14.85
N SER A 115 -2.69 12.02 14.56
CA SER A 115 -2.74 12.58 13.21
C SER A 115 -1.34 12.80 12.65
N PHE A 116 -0.42 13.38 13.44
CA PHE A 116 0.96 13.55 13.01
C PHE A 116 1.63 12.22 12.63
N LEU A 117 1.48 11.18 13.45
CA LEU A 117 2.06 9.86 13.16
C LEU A 117 1.47 9.27 11.87
N VAL A 118 0.14 9.24 11.75
CA VAL A 118 -0.56 8.69 10.57
C VAL A 118 -0.17 9.44 9.30
N ASP A 119 -0.15 10.77 9.35
CA ASP A 119 0.20 11.62 8.21
C ASP A 119 1.63 11.38 7.73
N ARG A 120 2.58 11.23 8.67
CA ARG A 120 4.00 10.99 8.32
C ARG A 120 4.21 9.57 7.78
N ILE A 121 3.52 8.57 8.31
CA ILE A 121 3.53 7.20 7.75
C ILE A 121 2.96 7.22 6.33
N LYS A 122 1.78 7.82 6.12
CA LYS A 122 1.16 7.96 4.79
C LYS A 122 2.07 8.69 3.82
N SER A 123 2.74 9.75 4.27
CA SER A 123 3.70 10.50 3.45
C SER A 123 4.87 9.64 3.00
N GLY A 124 5.43 8.82 3.90
CA GLY A 124 6.51 7.88 3.58
C GLY A 124 6.09 6.84 2.55
N TYR A 125 4.89 6.28 2.73
CA TYR A 125 4.28 5.35 1.78
C TYR A 125 4.14 5.98 0.39
N LEU A 126 3.53 7.16 0.28
CA LEU A 126 3.31 7.85 -0.99
C LEU A 126 4.62 8.23 -1.68
N ALA A 127 5.61 8.74 -0.92
CA ALA A 127 6.92 9.09 -1.44
C ALA A 127 7.63 7.88 -2.05
N GLU A 128 7.60 6.74 -1.37
CA GLU A 128 8.22 5.50 -1.84
C GLU A 128 7.48 4.91 -3.05
N CYS A 129 6.14 4.91 -3.06
CA CYS A 129 5.34 4.52 -4.22
C CYS A 129 5.70 5.36 -5.46
N LYS A 130 5.80 6.69 -5.31
CA LYS A 130 6.20 7.61 -6.38
C LYS A 130 7.62 7.29 -6.87
N ARG A 131 8.58 7.11 -5.95
CA ARG A 131 9.98 6.77 -6.27
C ARG A 131 10.08 5.47 -7.07
N ARG A 132 9.22 4.50 -6.80
CA ARG A 132 9.17 3.21 -7.53
C ARG A 132 8.55 3.35 -8.91
N ALA A 133 7.45 4.08 -9.02
CA ALA A 133 6.82 4.37 -10.31
C ALA A 133 7.83 5.02 -11.27
N SER A 134 8.56 6.04 -10.81
CA SER A 134 9.60 6.71 -11.61
C SER A 134 10.73 5.77 -12.06
N LYS A 135 11.19 4.85 -11.20
CA LYS A 135 12.20 3.84 -11.57
C LYS A 135 11.68 2.84 -12.61
N LYS A 136 10.38 2.54 -12.61
CA LYS A 136 9.76 1.66 -13.61
C LYS A 136 9.70 2.36 -14.97
N THR A 137 9.27 3.61 -15.00
CA THR A 137 9.23 4.44 -16.23
C THR A 137 10.62 4.61 -16.84
N SER A 138 11.64 4.94 -16.04
CA SER A 138 13.01 5.13 -16.57
C SER A 138 13.67 3.86 -17.10
N ARG A 139 13.27 2.67 -16.62
CA ARG A 139 13.70 1.38 -17.19
C ARG A 139 13.04 1.10 -18.54
N GLN A 140 11.81 1.56 -18.72
CA GLN A 140 11.05 1.37 -19.95
C GLN A 140 11.49 2.36 -21.04
N GLU A 141 11.92 3.57 -20.67
CA GLU A 141 12.51 4.55 -21.61
C GLU A 141 13.93 4.18 -22.04
N ASN A 142 14.73 3.55 -21.17
CA ASN A 142 16.07 3.04 -21.52
C ASN A 142 16.04 1.71 -22.28
N ALA A 143 14.88 1.05 -22.37
CA ALA A 143 14.65 -0.07 -23.28
C ALA A 143 14.22 0.48 -24.65
N GLY A 144 15.12 1.18 -25.34
CA GLY A 144 14.91 1.63 -26.71
C GLY A 144 14.58 0.46 -27.66
N PRO A 145 13.95 0.73 -28.82
CA PRO A 145 13.49 -0.31 -29.74
C PRO A 145 14.69 -1.10 -30.23
N SER A 146 14.77 -2.37 -29.83
CA SER A 146 15.68 -3.32 -30.47
C SER A 146 15.16 -3.54 -31.89
N SER A 147 15.82 -2.90 -32.85
CA SER A 147 15.70 -3.20 -34.27
C SER A 147 16.16 -4.64 -34.51
N SER A 148 15.24 -5.53 -34.86
CA SER A 148 15.46 -6.66 -35.78
C SER A 148 14.25 -7.60 -35.82
N SER A 149 13.40 -7.44 -36.83
CA SER A 149 13.18 -8.53 -37.78
C SER A 149 12.55 -7.99 -39.05
N LEU A 150 13.33 -8.13 -40.11
CA LEU A 150 12.94 -8.06 -41.49
C LEU A 150 11.76 -9.02 -41.73
N THR A 151 10.63 -8.52 -42.21
CA THR A 151 9.71 -9.36 -42.98
C THR A 151 9.83 -8.96 -44.44
N SER A 152 10.69 -9.71 -45.12
CA SER A 152 10.77 -9.73 -46.58
C SER A 152 9.45 -10.27 -47.13
N THR A 153 8.87 -9.51 -48.06
CA THR A 153 7.86 -9.91 -49.03
C THR A 153 8.23 -11.24 -49.70
N PHE A 154 7.24 -12.14 -49.90
CA PHE A 154 7.12 -13.31 -50.82
C PHE A 154 6.31 -14.39 -50.06
N LEU A 155 5.12 -14.88 -50.43
CA LEU A 155 4.52 -15.22 -51.72
C LEU A 155 3.00 -15.02 -51.67
N LYS A 156 2.43 -14.53 -52.77
CA LYS A 156 1.01 -14.59 -53.10
C LYS A 156 0.83 -15.83 -53.98
N TYR A 157 0.07 -16.83 -53.53
CA TYR A 157 -0.44 -17.89 -54.40
C TYR A 157 -1.85 -18.30 -53.97
N ASP A 158 -2.69 -18.44 -55.00
CA ASP A 158 -4.14 -18.59 -55.04
C ASP A 158 -4.70 -19.83 -54.33
N GLU A 159 -5.94 -19.70 -53.84
CA GLU A 159 -6.88 -20.82 -53.84
C GLU A 159 -8.32 -20.35 -54.14
N GLN A 160 -8.61 -20.36 -55.44
CA GLN A 160 -9.81 -20.83 -56.13
C GLN A 160 -11.04 -21.21 -55.25
N THR A 161 -12.10 -20.39 -55.36
CA THR A 161 -13.49 -20.82 -55.05
C THR A 161 -14.35 -20.81 -56.30
N THR A 162 -14.71 -22.02 -56.68
CA THR A 162 -15.79 -22.52 -57.53
C THR A 162 -17.07 -21.67 -57.52
N ASN A 163 -17.63 -21.41 -58.71
CA ASN A 163 -19.07 -21.29 -58.96
C ASN A 163 -19.37 -21.69 -60.42
N GLU A 164 -20.03 -22.84 -60.58
CA GLU A 164 -20.80 -23.29 -61.75
C GLU A 164 -22.20 -22.61 -61.76
N PRO A 165 -23.16 -22.83 -62.70
CA PRO A 165 -23.19 -23.74 -63.88
C PRO A 165 -23.86 -23.17 -65.18
N ASN A 166 -23.89 -24.03 -66.21
CA ASN A 166 -24.80 -24.10 -67.39
C ASN A 166 -24.52 -23.15 -68.59
N ALA A 167 -24.67 -23.54 -69.87
CA ALA A 167 -25.62 -24.48 -70.46
C ALA A 167 -25.12 -25.14 -71.76
N TYR A 168 -25.72 -26.30 -72.06
CA TYR A 168 -25.68 -27.02 -73.34
C TYR A 168 -26.57 -26.35 -74.39
N HIS A 169 -26.04 -26.04 -75.59
CA HIS A 169 -26.48 -26.52 -76.91
C HIS A 169 -25.70 -25.84 -78.04
#